data_AF-A0A8S0ZWD3-F1
#
_entry.id   AF-A0A8S0ZWD3-F1
#
_cell.length_a   1.000
_cell.length_b   1.000
_cell.length_c   1.000
_cell.angle_alpha   90.00
_cell.angle_beta   90.00
_cell.angle_gamma   90.00
#
_symmetry.space_group_name_H-M   'P 1'
#
loop_
_entity.id
_entity.type
_entity.pdbx_description
1 polymer ?
#
loop_
_entity_poly.entity_id
_entity_poly.type
_entity_poly.pdbx_seq_one_letter_code
_entity_poly.pdbx_strand_id
1 'polypeptide(L)'
;MCKDFFSSQINESLLRSGIRRTNLFFGGRYLPDRVVSVVGGHDPWSPMGPRASDAHSRAPVHIVPGVSHCMAIGSTNSTNIEELESTKKQVLDEMYSFLMYGDLIQISAAVTARGSILLSVIAIFYFLI
;
A
#
# COMPACT_ATOMS: atom_id res chain seq x y z
N MET A 1 -27.48 22.13 5.58
CA MET A 1 -26.91 21.40 6.73
C MET A 1 -25.52 21.91 7.14
N CYS A 2 -24.43 21.63 6.42
CA CYS A 2 -23.08 22.01 6.91
C CYS A 2 -22.90 23.52 7.13
N LYS A 3 -23.54 24.35 6.29
CA LYS A 3 -23.55 25.80 6.47
C LYS A 3 -24.26 26.24 7.74
N ASP A 4 -25.35 25.56 8.06
CA ASP A 4 -26.25 25.91 9.17
C ASP A 4 -25.64 25.52 10.52
N PHE A 5 -24.90 24.40 10.56
CA PHE A 5 -24.30 23.88 11.79
C PHE A 5 -22.87 24.36 12.06
N PHE A 6 -22.08 24.62 11.01
CA PHE A 6 -20.65 24.89 11.18
C PHE A 6 -20.25 26.30 10.74
N SER A 7 -20.47 26.64 9.47
CA SER A 7 -20.11 27.97 8.94
C SER A 7 -20.65 28.17 7.53
N SER A 8 -21.13 29.38 7.24
CA SER A 8 -21.51 29.80 5.88
C SER A 8 -20.35 29.71 4.87
N GLN A 9 -19.10 29.67 5.35
CA GLN A 9 -17.90 29.46 4.53
C GLN A 9 -17.81 28.04 3.96
N ILE A 10 -18.50 27.04 4.55
CA ILE A 10 -18.57 25.69 3.98
C ILE A 10 -19.45 25.74 2.73
N ASN A 11 -18.81 25.83 1.58
CA ASN A 11 -19.46 25.93 0.28
C ASN A 11 -18.79 25.00 -0.73
N GLU A 12 -19.35 24.97 -1.93
CA GLU A 12 -18.85 24.13 -3.03
C GLU A 12 -17.39 24.43 -3.39
N SER A 13 -16.98 25.71 -3.32
CA SER A 13 -15.59 26.10 -3.61
C SER A 13 -14.63 25.49 -2.58
N LEU A 14 -14.97 25.57 -1.29
CA LEU A 14 -14.20 24.96 -0.22
C LEU A 14 -14.15 23.43 -0.37
N LEU A 15 -15.27 22.79 -0.67
CA LEU A 15 -15.34 21.34 -0.91
C LEU A 15 -14.41 20.92 -2.05
N ARG A 16 -14.51 21.57 -3.21
CA ARG A 16 -13.68 21.25 -4.39
C ARG A 16 -12.20 21.52 -4.13
N SER A 17 -11.88 22.57 -3.38
CA SER A 17 -10.52 22.85 -2.93
C SER A 17 -9.99 21.75 -2.00
N GLY A 18 -10.82 21.28 -1.07
CA GLY A 18 -10.52 20.13 -0.20
C GLY A 18 -10.23 18.86 -0.99
N ILE A 19 -11.08 18.51 -1.96
CA ILE A 19 -10.88 17.34 -2.84
C ILE A 19 -9.54 17.44 -3.58
N ARG A 20 -9.25 18.60 -4.20
CA ARG A 20 -7.96 18.81 -4.90
C ARG A 20 -6.78 18.69 -3.95
N ARG A 21 -6.86 19.29 -2.77
CA ARG A 21 -5.82 19.23 -1.75
C ARG A 21 -5.58 17.79 -1.31
N THR A 22 -6.63 17.05 -0.95
CA THR A 22 -6.53 15.64 -0.54
C THR A 22 -5.88 14.79 -1.64
N ASN A 23 -6.32 14.93 -2.89
CA ASN A 23 -5.73 14.17 -4.00
C ASN A 23 -4.24 14.52 -4.22
N LEU A 24 -3.85 15.78 -4.03
CA LEU A 24 -2.45 16.20 -4.13
C LEU A 24 -1.59 15.58 -3.01
N PHE A 25 -2.09 15.57 -1.78
CA PHE A 25 -1.33 15.05 -0.62
C PHE A 25 -1.28 13.51 -0.60
N PHE A 26 -2.33 12.83 -1.05
CA PHE A 26 -2.50 11.39 -0.91
C PHE A 26 -2.47 10.61 -2.23
N GLY A 27 -2.09 11.24 -3.34
CA GLY A 27 -1.94 10.58 -4.65
C GLY A 27 -3.24 10.30 -5.40
N GLY A 28 -4.40 10.66 -4.84
CA GLY A 28 -5.71 10.47 -5.47
C GLY A 28 -6.02 9.00 -5.72
N ARG A 29 -5.91 8.55 -6.97
CA ARG A 29 -6.15 7.14 -7.37
C ARG A 29 -4.87 6.32 -7.50
N TYR A 30 -3.70 6.95 -7.37
CA TYR A 30 -2.41 6.25 -7.39
C TYR A 30 -2.14 5.66 -5.99
N LEU A 31 -1.92 4.34 -5.93
CA LEU A 31 -1.63 3.66 -4.67
C LEU A 31 -0.13 3.78 -4.33
N PRO A 32 0.22 4.06 -3.06
CA PRO A 32 1.59 4.01 -2.61
C PRO A 32 2.08 2.57 -2.49
N ASP A 33 3.39 2.37 -2.62
CA ASP A 33 4.00 1.05 -2.44
C ASP A 33 3.86 0.55 -1.00
N ARG A 34 3.90 -0.78 -0.87
CA ARG A 34 3.87 -1.52 0.40
C ARG A 34 2.55 -1.30 1.16
N VAL A 35 1.46 -1.12 0.42
CA VAL A 35 0.10 -1.06 0.97
C VAL A 35 -0.75 -2.16 0.38
N VAL A 36 -1.29 -3.02 1.24
CA VAL A 36 -2.30 -4.00 0.86
C VAL A 36 -3.67 -3.42 1.12
N SER A 37 -4.52 -3.35 0.10
CA SER A 37 -5.90 -2.90 0.24
C SER A 37 -6.85 -4.09 0.18
N VAL A 38 -7.82 -4.14 1.11
CA VAL A 38 -8.90 -5.13 1.07
C VAL A 38 -10.24 -4.41 1.14
N VAL A 39 -11.12 -4.70 0.20
CA VAL A 39 -12.42 -4.04 0.08
C VAL A 39 -13.52 -5.10 0.06
N GLY A 40 -14.56 -4.89 0.87
CA GLY A 40 -15.75 -5.74 0.86
C GLY A 40 -16.65 -5.44 -0.34
N GLY A 41 -17.14 -6.47 -1.02
CA GLY A 41 -18.04 -6.33 -2.17
C GLY A 41 -19.42 -5.80 -1.81
N HIS A 42 -19.87 -5.99 -0.56
CA HIS A 42 -21.11 -5.42 -0.02
C HIS A 42 -20.87 -4.22 0.91
N ASP A 43 -19.63 -3.77 1.02
CA ASP A 43 -19.33 -2.56 1.76
C ASP A 43 -19.88 -1.34 0.97
N PRO A 44 -20.80 -0.54 1.54
CA PRO A 44 -21.31 0.66 0.86
C PRO A 44 -20.20 1.68 0.54
N TRP A 45 -19.04 1.60 1.20
CA TRP A 45 -17.87 2.43 0.94
C TRP A 45 -16.99 1.92 -0.20
N SER A 46 -17.20 0.69 -0.68
CA SER A 46 -16.42 0.05 -1.75
C SER A 46 -16.24 0.92 -3.00
N PRO A 47 -17.27 1.63 -3.52
CA PRO A 47 -17.10 2.48 -4.71
C PRO A 47 -16.10 3.62 -4.56
N MET A 48 -15.84 4.07 -3.33
CA MET A 48 -14.87 5.14 -3.01
C MET A 48 -13.46 4.63 -2.74
N GLY A 49 -13.29 3.31 -2.56
CA GLY A 49 -12.01 2.69 -2.24
C GLY A 49 -11.14 2.37 -3.46
N PRO A 50 -9.97 1.74 -3.21
CA PRO A 50 -9.15 1.13 -4.25
C PRO A 50 -9.93 0.07 -5.04
N ARG A 51 -9.78 0.09 -6.36
CA ARG A 51 -10.37 -0.89 -7.27
C ARG A 51 -9.29 -1.85 -7.76
N ALA A 52 -9.70 -3.01 -8.27
CA ALA A 52 -8.78 -3.96 -8.89
C ALA A 52 -7.91 -3.31 -10.00
N SER A 53 -8.46 -2.34 -10.73
CA SER A 53 -7.72 -1.58 -11.75
C SER A 53 -6.62 -0.66 -11.22
N ASP A 54 -6.65 -0.32 -9.93
CA ASP A 54 -5.66 0.56 -9.30
C ASP A 54 -4.46 -0.25 -8.75
N ALA A 55 -4.55 -1.58 -8.71
CA ALA A 55 -3.56 -2.46 -8.13
C ALA A 55 -2.26 -2.52 -8.95
N HIS A 56 -1.13 -2.73 -8.27
CA HIS A 56 0.15 -3.07 -8.89
C HIS A 56 0.97 -4.00 -7.99
N SER A 57 2.11 -4.51 -8.50
CA SER A 57 2.94 -5.53 -7.83
C SER A 57 3.45 -5.17 -6.44
N ARG A 58 3.37 -3.89 -6.05
CA ARG A 58 3.80 -3.36 -4.75
C ARG A 58 2.64 -2.79 -3.93
N ALA A 59 1.43 -2.74 -4.49
CA ALA A 59 0.21 -2.34 -3.79
C ALA A 59 -0.97 -3.18 -4.30
N PRO A 60 -1.10 -4.43 -3.82
CA PRO A 60 -2.20 -5.31 -4.22
C PRO A 60 -3.54 -4.81 -3.65
N VAL A 61 -4.62 -5.09 -4.39
CA VAL A 61 -6.00 -4.78 -4.00
C VAL A 61 -6.83 -6.06 -4.09
N HIS A 62 -7.39 -6.48 -2.95
CA HIS A 62 -8.28 -7.62 -2.83
C HIS A 62 -9.72 -7.13 -2.72
N ILE A 63 -10.59 -7.61 -3.61
CA ILE A 63 -12.04 -7.36 -3.52
C ILE A 63 -12.69 -8.67 -3.10
N VAL A 64 -13.31 -8.70 -1.93
CA VAL A 64 -13.94 -9.90 -1.37
C VAL A 64 -15.45 -9.80 -1.57
N PRO A 65 -16.08 -10.56 -2.48
CA PRO A 65 -17.53 -10.62 -2.64
C PRO A 65 -18.25 -10.92 -1.33
N GLY A 66 -19.48 -10.44 -1.19
CA GLY A 66 -20.34 -10.86 -0.08
C GLY A 66 -20.06 -10.22 1.28
N VAL A 67 -18.85 -9.71 1.53
CA VAL A 67 -18.46 -9.20 2.85
C VAL A 67 -18.69 -7.71 3.02
N SER A 68 -18.95 -7.33 4.27
CA SER A 68 -19.21 -5.95 4.70
C SER A 68 -17.91 -5.22 5.06
N HIS A 69 -18.07 -4.02 5.60
CA HIS A 69 -17.00 -3.07 5.89
C HIS A 69 -15.90 -3.67 6.77
N CYS A 70 -14.66 -3.60 6.29
CA CYS A 70 -13.43 -3.91 7.03
C CYS A 70 -13.37 -5.30 7.70
N MET A 71 -14.12 -6.29 7.22
CA MET A 71 -14.13 -7.64 7.83
C MET A 71 -12.77 -8.34 7.78
N ALA A 72 -11.88 -7.95 6.85
CA ALA A 72 -10.53 -8.51 6.73
C ALA A 72 -9.59 -8.13 7.88
N ILE A 73 -9.90 -7.10 8.69
CA ILE A 73 -9.09 -6.71 9.85
C ILE A 73 -9.29 -7.70 11.03
N GLY A 74 -10.39 -8.45 11.04
CA GLY A 74 -10.64 -9.45 12.07
C GLY A 74 -9.64 -10.60 12.04
N SER A 75 -9.45 -11.26 13.18
CA SER A 75 -8.53 -12.41 13.32
C SER A 75 -8.77 -13.49 12.27
N THR A 76 -7.72 -14.22 11.88
CA THR A 76 -7.86 -15.42 11.05
C THR A 76 -8.65 -16.51 11.77
N ASN A 77 -9.37 -17.33 11.00
CA ASN A 77 -10.27 -18.38 11.44
C ASN A 77 -11.43 -17.87 12.34
N SER A 78 -11.79 -16.59 12.24
CA SER A 78 -12.90 -16.01 13.02
C SER A 78 -14.24 -16.07 12.30
N THR A 79 -14.26 -16.44 11.02
CA THR A 79 -15.46 -16.54 10.19
C THR A 79 -15.46 -17.85 9.41
N ASN A 80 -16.63 -18.27 8.94
CA ASN A 80 -16.80 -19.42 8.03
C ASN A 80 -16.78 -19.01 6.54
N ILE A 81 -16.44 -17.75 6.23
CA ILE A 81 -16.37 -17.25 4.86
C ILE A 81 -14.99 -17.58 4.31
N GLU A 82 -14.89 -18.68 3.57
CA GLU A 82 -13.61 -19.23 3.09
C GLU A 82 -12.78 -18.20 2.30
N GLU A 83 -13.44 -17.41 1.43
CA GLU A 83 -12.77 -16.38 0.63
C GLU A 83 -12.17 -15.26 1.48
N LEU A 84 -12.87 -14.85 2.55
CA LEU A 84 -12.37 -13.88 3.50
C LEU A 84 -11.17 -14.45 4.28
N GLU A 85 -11.24 -15.70 4.72
CA GLU A 85 -10.14 -16.35 5.43
C GLU A 85 -8.91 -16.60 4.54
N SER A 86 -9.12 -16.91 3.27
CA SER A 86 -8.05 -16.96 2.26
C SER A 86 -7.42 -15.58 2.06
N THR A 87 -8.23 -14.53 1.91
CA THR A 87 -7.75 -13.16 1.73
C THR A 87 -6.93 -12.69 2.93
N LYS A 88 -7.36 -12.96 4.17
CA LYS A 88 -6.60 -12.64 5.38
C LYS A 88 -5.21 -13.28 5.38
N LYS A 89 -5.08 -14.52 4.93
CA LYS A 89 -3.79 -15.22 4.82
C LYS A 89 -2.90 -14.58 3.75
N GLN A 90 -3.46 -14.24 2.58
CA GLN A 90 -2.72 -13.54 1.52
C GLN A 90 -2.20 -12.17 1.99
N VAL A 91 -3.00 -11.41 2.72
CA VAL A 91 -2.58 -10.14 3.33
C VAL A 91 -1.38 -10.34 4.24
N LEU A 92 -1.39 -11.38 5.09
CA LEU A 92 -0.25 -11.69 5.97
C LEU A 92 1.00 -12.04 5.14
N ASP A 93 0.87 -12.86 4.10
CA ASP A 93 1.98 -13.24 3.23
C ASP A 93 2.58 -12.03 2.50
N GLU A 94 1.74 -11.10 2.01
CA GLU A 94 2.17 -9.84 1.39
C GLU A 94 2.88 -8.93 2.40
N MET A 95 2.36 -8.83 3.63
CA MET A 95 3.02 -8.08 4.71
C MET A 95 4.39 -8.68 5.05
N TYR A 96 4.51 -10.02 5.14
CA TYR A 96 5.80 -10.68 5.33
C TYR A 96 6.76 -10.41 4.17
N SER A 97 6.27 -10.49 2.94
CA SER A 97 7.06 -10.16 1.74
C SER A 97 7.61 -8.72 1.80
N PHE A 98 6.81 -7.75 2.27
CA PHE A 98 7.28 -6.37 2.44
C PHE A 98 8.41 -6.24 3.45
N LEU A 99 8.37 -6.99 4.55
CA LEU A 99 9.46 -7.02 5.53
C LEU A 99 10.73 -7.59 4.90
N MET A 100 10.64 -8.75 4.25
CA MET A 100 11.80 -9.41 3.65
C MET A 100 12.42 -8.61 2.50
N TYR A 101 11.60 -7.95 1.67
CA TYR A 101 12.08 -7.14 0.55
C TYR A 101 12.84 -5.87 1.00
N GLY A 102 12.55 -5.34 2.20
CA GLY A 102 13.33 -4.26 2.80
C GLY A 102 14.78 -4.66 3.08
N ASP A 103 14.98 -5.88 3.59
CA ASP A 103 16.29 -6.42 3.93
C ASP A 103 17.10 -6.78 2.68
N LEU A 104 16.46 -7.32 1.63
CA LEU A 104 17.15 -7.70 0.39
C LEU A 104 17.76 -6.51 -0.36
N ILE A 105 17.11 -5.35 -0.37
CA ILE A 105 17.68 -4.12 -0.95
C ILE A 105 18.88 -3.63 -0.14
N GLN A 106 18.80 -3.65 1.20
CA GLN A 106 19.93 -3.25 2.05
C GLN A 106 21.14 -4.19 1.88
N ILE A 107 20.89 -5.49 1.82
CA ILE A 107 21.94 -6.49 1.60
C ILE A 107 22.56 -6.32 0.20
N SER A 108 21.75 -6.17 -0.85
CA SER A 108 22.24 -5.94 -2.22
C SER A 108 23.08 -4.67 -2.33
N ALA A 109 22.63 -3.56 -1.72
CA ALA A 109 23.39 -2.31 -1.67
C ALA A 109 24.72 -2.47 -0.92
N ALA A 110 24.71 -3.15 0.23
CA ALA A 110 25.92 -3.42 1.02
C ALA A 110 26.92 -4.34 0.29
N VAL A 111 26.42 -5.37 -0.40
CA VAL A 111 27.24 -6.29 -1.21
C VAL A 111 27.86 -5.56 -2.40
N THR A 112 27.09 -4.72 -3.10
CA THR A 112 27.58 -3.92 -4.23
C THR A 112 28.66 -2.93 -3.80
N ALA A 113 28.47 -2.26 -2.65
CA ALA A 113 29.47 -1.36 -2.08
C ALA A 113 30.77 -2.10 -1.71
N ARG A 114 30.67 -3.27 -1.05
CA ARG A 114 31.84 -4.08 -0.67
C ARG A 114 32.59 -4.64 -1.88
N GLY A 115 31.89 -5.10 -2.91
CA GLY A 115 32.49 -5.58 -4.16
C GLY A 115 33.26 -4.49 -4.91
N SER A 116 32.71 -3.26 -4.92
CA SER A 116 33.35 -2.10 -5.56
C SER A 116 34.65 -1.68 -4.87
N ILE A 117 34.69 -1.77 -3.53
CA ILE A 117 35.90 -1.48 -2.73
C ILE A 117 36.97 -2.55 -2.98
N LEU A 118 36.60 -3.83 -3.02
CA LEU A 118 37.57 -4.91 -3.26
C LEU A 118 38.23 -4.78 -4.64
N LEU A 119 37.44 -4.50 -5.67
CA LEU A 119 37.94 -4.33 -7.04
C LEU A 119 38.87 -3.12 -7.19
N SER A 120 38.56 -2.01 -6.52
CA SER A 120 39.42 -0.82 -6.55
C SER A 120 40.74 -1.02 -5.79
N VAL A 121 40.73 -1.74 -4.67
CA VAL A 121 41.95 -2.13 -3.95
C VAL A 121 42.82 -3.06 -4.81
N ILE A 122 42.22 -4.07 -5.45
CA ILE A 122 42.96 -4.97 -6.35
C ILE A 122 43.55 -4.21 -7.53
N ALA A 123 42.80 -3.28 -8.15
CA ALA A 123 43.31 -2.46 -9.23
C ALA A 123 44.49 -1.58 -8.80
N ILE A 124 44.44 -0.96 -7.61
CA ILE A 124 45.54 -0.16 -7.07
C ILE A 124 46.80 -1.01 -6.88
N PHE A 125 46.67 -2.24 -6.35
CA PHE A 125 47.80 -3.15 -6.20
C PHE A 125 48.36 -3.66 -7.54
N TYR A 126 47.53 -3.81 -8.57
CA TYR A 126 47.98 -4.18 -9.92
C TYR A 126 48.70 -3.04 -10.67
N PHE A 127 48.42 -1.78 -10.36
CA PHE A 127 49.08 -0.61 -10.98
C PHE A 127 50.33 -0.13 -10.22
N LEU A 128 50.64 -0.72 -9.06
CA LEU A 128 51.80 -0.40 -8.21
C LEU A 128 52.93 -1.44 -8.30
N ILE A 129 52.81 -2.44 -9.19
CA ILE A 129 53.84 -3.43 -9.55
C ILE A 129 54.23 -3.19 -11.01
#